data_AF-W2T4L7-F1
#
_entry.id   AF-W2T4L7-F1
#
_cell.length_a   1.000
_cell.length_b   1.000
_cell.length_c   1.000
_cell.angle_alpha   90.00
_cell.angle_beta   90.00
_cell.angle_gamma   90.00
#
_symmetry.space_group_name_H-M   'P 1'
#
loop_
_entity.id
_entity.type
_entity.pdbx_description
1 polymer ?
#
loop_
_entity_poly.entity_id
_entity_poly.type
_entity_poly.pdbx_seq_one_letter_code
_entity_poly.pdbx_strand_id
1 'polypeptide(L)'
;MDDARVKGLEPREALLRFHKEWYSSNIMSLCIVGSESLDQMEEYLGTLGFDAIENKNVKPKEWLDSPYEKQQLCKRVEIVPVKDTRSLMIRFPIPDLQAEYKSNPAHYICACFGILILNGTFLGSHGRRVL
;
A
#
# COMPACT_ATOMS: atom_id res chain seq x y z
N MET A 1 8.32 11.71 19.91
CA MET A 1 8.49 13.06 19.32
C MET A 1 9.84 13.66 19.68
N ASP A 2 10.45 13.22 20.78
CA ASP A 2 11.73 13.76 21.27
C ASP A 2 12.92 13.43 20.34
N ASP A 3 12.89 12.29 19.63
CA ASP A 3 13.95 11.90 18.67
C ASP A 3 14.14 12.88 17.50
N ALA A 4 13.08 13.58 17.07
CA ALA A 4 13.15 14.56 15.98
C ALA A 4 13.74 15.89 16.46
N ARG A 5 13.40 16.29 17.70
CA ARG A 5 13.94 17.50 18.35
C ARG A 5 15.43 17.35 18.66
N VAL A 6 15.88 16.14 19.02
CA VAL A 6 17.31 15.81 19.19
C VAL A 6 18.09 16.01 17.88
N LYS A 7 17.44 15.88 16.71
CA LYS A 7 18.04 16.14 15.39
C LYS A 7 17.87 17.58 14.90
N GLY A 8 17.37 18.49 15.75
CA GLY A 8 17.14 19.89 15.42
C GLY A 8 15.97 20.14 14.47
N LEU A 9 15.06 19.18 14.31
CA LEU A 9 13.90 19.31 13.44
C LEU A 9 12.66 19.56 14.29
N GLU A 10 12.02 20.72 14.11
CA GLU A 10 10.74 21.02 14.73
C GLU A 10 9.60 20.27 14.02
N PRO A 11 8.95 19.28 14.68
CA PRO A 11 7.96 18.43 14.01
C PRO A 11 6.75 19.22 13.50
N ARG A 12 6.37 20.29 14.20
CA ARG A 12 5.25 21.15 13.82
C ARG A 12 5.50 21.84 12.47
N GLU A 13 6.70 22.37 12.27
CA GLU A 13 7.05 23.05 11.01
C GLU A 13 7.14 22.06 9.85
N ALA A 14 7.70 20.87 10.08
CA ALA A 14 7.74 19.82 9.07
C ALA A 14 6.34 19.38 8.63
N LEU A 15 5.40 19.25 9.56
CA LEU A 15 3.99 18.93 9.27
C LEU A 15 3.30 20.05 8.48
N LEU A 16 3.51 21.31 8.88
CA LEU A 16 2.95 22.46 8.14
C LEU A 16 3.50 22.54 6.72
N ARG A 17 4.79 22.26 6.53
CA ARG A 17 5.40 22.19 5.20
C ARG A 17 4.79 21.07 4.36
N PHE A 18 4.65 19.87 4.93
CA PHE A 18 4.05 18.73 4.24
C PHE A 18 2.59 19.00 3.86
N HIS A 19 1.79 19.56 4.76
CA HIS A 19 0.42 19.97 4.47
C HIS A 19 0.38 21.02 3.35
N LYS A 20 1.24 22.04 3.42
CA LYS A 20 1.28 23.08 2.39
C LYS A 20 1.66 22.52 1.02
N GLU A 21 2.57 21.54 0.96
CA GLU A 21 3.08 20.98 -0.29
C GLU A 21 2.13 19.94 -0.92
N TRP A 22 1.57 19.02 -0.12
CA TRP A 22 0.86 17.86 -0.66
C TRP A 22 -0.67 17.92 -0.52
N TYR A 23 -1.24 18.74 0.38
CA TYR A 23 -2.70 18.87 0.46
C TYR A 23 -3.19 19.82 -0.64
N SER A 24 -3.53 19.24 -1.79
CA SER A 24 -4.06 19.93 -2.97
C SER A 24 -5.31 19.22 -3.48
N SER A 25 -6.34 19.97 -3.86
CA SER A 25 -7.63 19.38 -4.29
C SER A 25 -7.51 18.46 -5.51
N ASN A 26 -6.54 18.68 -6.39
CA ASN A 26 -6.36 17.85 -7.60
C ASN A 26 -5.88 16.40 -7.32
N ILE A 27 -5.40 16.11 -6.11
CA ILE A 27 -4.95 14.76 -5.71
C ILE A 27 -5.80 14.18 -4.57
N MET A 28 -6.95 14.79 -4.27
CA MET A 28 -7.90 14.33 -3.26
C MET A 28 -9.12 13.71 -3.91
N SER A 29 -9.68 12.70 -3.24
CA SER A 29 -10.96 12.10 -3.61
C SER A 29 -11.87 12.09 -2.38
N LEU A 30 -13.11 12.54 -2.56
CA LEU A 30 -14.14 12.55 -1.51
C LEU A 30 -15.24 11.55 -1.87
N CYS A 31 -15.73 10.83 -0.87
CA CYS A 31 -16.88 9.94 -1.00
C CYS A 31 -17.84 10.26 0.14
N ILE A 32 -19.07 10.64 -0.20
CA ILE A 32 -20.16 10.90 0.74
C ILE A 32 -21.15 9.74 0.59
N VAL A 33 -21.52 9.12 1.71
CA VAL A 33 -22.51 8.04 1.74
C VAL A 33 -23.59 8.45 2.72
N GLY A 34 -24.80 8.66 2.19
CA GLY A 34 -25.97 9.11 2.93
C GLY A 34 -27.25 8.51 2.37
N SER A 35 -28.34 8.64 3.12
CA SER A 35 -29.69 8.25 2.68
C SER A 35 -30.44 9.38 1.97
N GLU A 36 -29.86 10.57 1.98
CA GLU A 36 -30.34 11.80 1.36
C GLU A 36 -30.35 11.72 -0.18
N SER A 37 -30.97 12.71 -0.83
CA SER A 37 -30.91 12.81 -2.29
C SER A 37 -29.51 13.23 -2.78
N LEU A 38 -29.21 12.98 -4.06
CA LEU A 38 -27.95 13.40 -4.68
C LEU A 38 -27.75 14.92 -4.60
N ASP A 39 -28.80 15.72 -4.80
CA ASP A 39 -28.75 17.17 -4.72
C ASP A 39 -28.37 17.66 -3.31
N GLN A 40 -28.92 17.01 -2.27
CA GLN A 40 -28.59 17.32 -0.87
C GLN A 40 -27.15 16.96 -0.53
N MET A 41 -26.66 15.83 -1.06
CA MET A 41 -25.26 15.43 -0.88
C MET A 41 -24.28 16.36 -1.60
N GLU A 42 -24.68 16.95 -2.74
CA GLU A 42 -23.88 17.96 -3.42
C GLU A 42 -23.80 19.27 -2.63
N GLU A 43 -24.90 19.68 -1.97
CA GLU A 43 -24.92 20.85 -1.09
C GLU A 43 -23.95 20.71 0.11
N TYR A 44 -23.70 19.47 0.56
CA TYR A 44 -22.69 19.20 1.59
C TYR A 44 -21.28 19.60 1.19
N LEU A 45 -20.95 19.63 -0.11
CA LEU A 45 -19.63 20.06 -0.57
C LEU A 45 -19.34 21.51 -0.20
N GLY A 46 -20.33 22.39 -0.39
CA GLY A 46 -20.22 23.81 -0.06
C GLY A 46 -20.33 24.09 1.45
N THR A 47 -21.25 23.39 2.15
CA THR A 47 -21.43 23.62 3.59
C THR A 47 -20.25 23.11 4.43
N LEU A 48 -19.60 22.03 4.00
CA LEU A 48 -18.41 21.47 4.66
C LEU A 48 -17.10 22.12 4.19
N GLY A 49 -17.17 23.01 3.18
CA GLY A 49 -16.02 23.76 2.68
C GLY A 49 -15.01 22.91 1.89
N PHE A 50 -15.46 21.79 1.31
CA PHE A 50 -14.61 20.97 0.44
C PHE A 50 -14.35 21.65 -0.92
N ASP A 51 -15.24 22.56 -1.33
CA ASP A 51 -15.10 23.44 -2.49
C ASP A 51 -13.99 24.48 -2.31
N ALA A 52 -13.73 24.90 -1.07
CA ALA A 52 -12.71 25.90 -0.73
C ALA A 52 -11.27 25.37 -0.71
N ILE A 53 -11.05 24.06 -0.95
CA ILE A 53 -9.71 23.47 -0.92
C ILE A 53 -8.89 23.93 -2.14
N GLU A 54 -7.80 24.64 -1.87
CA GLU A 54 -6.90 25.17 -2.89
C GLU A 54 -6.35 24.08 -3.82
N ASN A 55 -6.46 24.32 -5.13
CA ASN A 55 -5.78 23.51 -6.13
C ASN A 55 -4.38 24.08 -6.39
N LYS A 56 -3.36 23.34 -5.93
CA LYS A 56 -1.94 23.66 -6.09
C LYS A 56 -1.32 22.98 -7.32
N ASN A 57 -2.11 22.25 -8.12
CA ASN A 57 -1.68 21.51 -9.31
C ASN A 57 -0.48 20.59 -9.05
N VAL A 58 -0.51 19.87 -7.93
CA VAL A 58 0.56 18.96 -7.51
C VAL A 58 0.59 17.75 -8.44
N LYS A 59 1.77 17.39 -8.94
CA LYS A 59 1.93 16.13 -9.67
C LYS A 59 2.04 14.97 -8.67
N PRO A 60 1.17 13.94 -8.76
CA PRO A 60 1.32 12.74 -7.96
C PRO A 60 2.71 12.13 -8.14
N LYS A 61 3.27 11.61 -7.06
CA LYS A 61 4.57 10.95 -7.10
C LYS A 61 4.39 9.54 -7.66
N GLU A 62 5.07 9.26 -8.75
CA GLU A 62 5.13 7.93 -9.36
C GLU A 62 6.48 7.29 -9.05
N TRP A 63 6.46 6.01 -8.72
CA TRP A 63 7.67 5.19 -8.50
C TRP A 63 7.71 4.10 -9.55
N LEU A 64 8.37 4.39 -10.67
CA LEU A 64 8.48 3.47 -11.79
C LEU A 64 9.58 2.42 -11.57
N ASP A 65 10.57 2.73 -10.73
CA ASP A 65 11.68 1.83 -10.45
C ASP A 65 11.30 0.76 -9.44
N SER A 66 11.80 -0.46 -9.67
CA SER A 66 11.64 -1.54 -8.70
C SER A 66 12.49 -1.25 -7.45
N PRO A 67 11.96 -1.45 -6.23
CA PRO A 67 12.74 -1.28 -5.01
C PRO A 67 13.86 -2.33 -4.86
N TYR A 68 13.86 -3.38 -5.69
CA TYR A 68 14.90 -4.41 -5.69
C TYR A 68 15.83 -4.25 -6.88
N GLU A 69 17.10 -3.99 -6.60
CA GLU A 69 18.16 -4.02 -7.60
C GLU A 69 18.63 -5.46 -7.86
N LYS A 70 19.35 -5.69 -8.98
CA LYS A 70 19.90 -7.01 -9.35
C LYS A 70 20.71 -7.67 -8.23
N GLN A 71 21.41 -6.86 -7.43
CA GLN A 71 22.25 -7.33 -6.33
C GLN A 71 21.44 -7.89 -5.14
N GLN A 72 20.18 -7.49 -5.03
CA GLN A 72 19.26 -7.87 -3.95
C GLN A 72 18.38 -9.07 -4.35
N LEU A 73 18.45 -9.52 -5.60
CA LEU A 73 17.76 -10.71 -6.09
C LEU A 73 18.49 -12.00 -5.68
N CYS A 74 17.76 -13.12 -5.68
CA CYS A 74 18.29 -14.45 -5.35
C CYS A 74 18.96 -14.53 -3.95
N LYS A 75 18.48 -13.73 -3.00
CA LYS A 75 18.96 -13.75 -1.61
C LYS A 75 18.06 -14.64 -0.75
N ARG A 76 18.69 -15.40 0.13
CA ARG A 76 18.03 -16.10 1.24
C ARG A 76 18.16 -15.24 2.49
N VAL A 77 17.04 -14.91 3.10
CA VAL A 77 17.00 -14.16 4.36
C VAL A 77 16.41 -15.07 5.42
N GLU A 78 17.18 -15.30 6.49
CA GLU A 78 16.75 -16.08 7.64
C GLU A 78 16.42 -15.12 8.79
N ILE A 79 15.21 -15.24 9.33
CA ILE A 79 14.67 -14.33 10.34
C ILE A 79 14.32 -15.15 11.57
N VAL A 80 14.79 -14.73 12.74
CA VAL A 80 14.38 -15.30 14.03
C VAL A 80 13.07 -14.64 14.45
N PRO A 81 11.93 -15.35 14.45
CA PRO A 81 10.66 -14.77 14.83
C PRO A 81 10.58 -14.57 16.35
N VAL A 82 9.87 -13.53 16.78
CA VAL A 82 9.59 -13.29 18.21
C VAL A 82 8.61 -14.33 18.78
N LYS A 83 7.72 -14.85 17.93
CA LYS A 83 6.75 -15.90 18.27
C LYS A 83 7.25 -17.24 17.72
N ASP A 84 6.79 -18.35 18.31
CA ASP A 84 7.08 -19.70 17.77
C ASP A 84 6.21 -19.98 16.53
N THR A 85 6.66 -19.46 15.39
CA THR A 85 6.05 -19.68 14.09
C THR A 85 7.11 -20.09 13.08
N ARG A 86 6.71 -20.94 12.12
CA ARG A 86 7.56 -21.36 11.01
C ARG A 86 6.87 -21.01 9.71
N SER A 87 7.46 -20.10 8.95
CA SER A 87 6.95 -19.68 7.65
C SER A 87 8.09 -19.59 6.63
N LEU A 88 7.78 -19.97 5.40
CA LEU A 88 8.64 -19.74 4.24
C LEU A 88 7.95 -18.73 3.34
N MET A 89 8.66 -17.66 2.98
CA MET A 89 8.17 -16.62 2.09
C MET A 89 9.08 -16.50 0.87
N ILE A 90 8.51 -16.74 -0.31
CA ILE A 90 9.18 -16.54 -1.60
C ILE A 90 8.55 -15.29 -2.24
N ARG A 91 9.38 -14.33 -2.65
CA ARG A 91 8.93 -13.06 -3.23
C ARG A 91 9.60 -12.86 -4.59
N PHE A 92 8.79 -12.51 -5.58
CA PHE A 92 9.23 -12.14 -6.92
C PHE A 92 8.84 -10.68 -7.17
N PRO A 93 9.77 -9.78 -7.50
CA PRO A 93 9.42 -8.43 -7.90
C PRO A 93 8.72 -8.47 -9.25
N ILE A 94 7.56 -7.83 -9.32
CA ILE A 94 6.78 -7.63 -10.55
C ILE A 94 6.59 -6.12 -10.78
N PRO A 95 6.47 -5.67 -12.03
CA PRO A 95 6.15 -4.28 -12.32
C PRO A 95 4.75 -3.92 -11.83
N ASP A 96 4.44 -2.62 -11.79
CA ASP A 96 3.07 -2.16 -11.55
C ASP A 96 2.16 -2.59 -12.72
N LEU A 97 1.07 -3.27 -12.36
CA LEU A 97 0.07 -3.81 -13.30
C LEU A 97 -1.28 -3.10 -13.17
N GLN A 98 -1.34 -1.95 -12.48
CA GLN A 98 -2.56 -1.18 -12.30
C GLN A 98 -3.19 -0.77 -13.65
N ALA A 99 -2.38 -0.47 -14.66
CA ALA A 99 -2.87 -0.18 -16.02
C ALA A 99 -3.65 -1.36 -16.64
N GLU A 100 -3.25 -2.59 -16.29
CA GLU A 100 -3.81 -3.84 -16.79
C GLU A 100 -4.95 -4.37 -15.90
N TYR A 101 -5.63 -3.49 -15.14
CA TYR A 101 -6.67 -3.90 -14.19
C TYR A 101 -7.80 -4.75 -14.82
N LYS A 102 -8.07 -4.56 -16.12
CA LYS A 102 -9.10 -5.31 -16.86
C LYS A 102 -8.71 -6.76 -17.11
N SER A 103 -7.45 -6.99 -17.50
CA SER A 103 -6.93 -8.32 -17.80
C SER A 103 -6.46 -9.03 -16.52
N ASN A 104 -6.04 -8.26 -15.51
CA ASN A 104 -5.59 -8.68 -14.19
C ASN A 104 -4.69 -9.94 -14.21
N PRO A 105 -3.57 -9.90 -14.95
CA PRO A 105 -2.74 -11.08 -15.19
C PRO A 105 -2.10 -11.62 -13.91
N ALA A 106 -1.75 -10.75 -12.96
CA ALA A 106 -1.20 -11.17 -11.66
C ALA A 106 -2.18 -12.02 -10.86
N HIS A 107 -3.47 -11.65 -10.89
CA HIS A 107 -4.51 -12.45 -10.23
C HIS A 107 -4.67 -13.81 -10.90
N TYR A 108 -4.65 -13.87 -12.23
CA TYR A 108 -4.71 -15.15 -12.95
C TYR A 108 -3.54 -16.07 -12.58
N ILE A 109 -2.32 -15.54 -12.60
CA ILE A 109 -1.11 -16.29 -12.22
C ILE A 109 -1.20 -16.76 -10.76
N CYS A 110 -1.61 -15.87 -9.85
CA CYS A 110 -1.79 -16.21 -8.43
C CYS A 110 -2.87 -17.30 -8.24
N ALA A 111 -3.99 -17.20 -8.96
CA ALA A 111 -5.03 -18.21 -8.95
C ALA A 111 -4.50 -19.54 -9.48
N CYS A 112 -3.71 -19.56 -10.55
CA CYS A 112 -3.07 -20.77 -11.05
C CYS A 112 -2.10 -21.36 -10.03
N PHE A 113 -1.22 -20.57 -9.42
CA PHE A 113 -0.32 -21.05 -8.37
C PHE A 113 -1.09 -21.55 -7.14
N GLY A 114 -2.12 -20.83 -6.70
CA GLY A 114 -2.99 -21.23 -5.59
C GLY A 114 -3.76 -22.52 -5.87
N ILE A 115 -4.30 -22.67 -7.08
CA ILE A 115 -4.97 -23.89 -7.56
C ILE A 115 -3.96 -25.04 -7.71
N LEU A 116 -2.73 -24.77 -8.13
CA LEU A 116 -1.66 -25.77 -8.18
C LEU A 116 -1.25 -26.22 -6.77
N ILE A 117 -1.26 -25.32 -5.78
CA ILE A 117 -0.97 -25.64 -4.37
C ILE A 117 -2.15 -26.37 -3.70
N LEU A 118 -3.39 -26.09 -4.12
CA LEU A 118 -4.59 -26.79 -3.63
C LEU A 118 -4.78 -28.18 -4.27
N ASN A 119 -4.32 -28.39 -5.51
CA ASN A 119 -4.32 -29.71 -6.17
C ASN A 119 -3.00 -30.48 -6.01
N GLY A 120 -2.00 -29.87 -5.38
CA GLY A 120 -0.68 -30.42 -5.12
C GLY A 120 -0.21 -29.96 -3.75
N THR A 121 -0.62 -30.70 -2.72
CA THR A 121 -0.22 -30.53 -1.32
C THR A 121 1.28 -30.20 -1.19
N PHE A 122 1.58 -28.98 -0.75
CA PHE A 122 2.81 -28.70 0.01
C PHE A 122 2.44 -28.07 1.37
N LEU A 123 1.40 -28.61 2.00
CA LEU A 123 1.37 -28.67 3.45
C LEU A 123 2.42 -29.73 3.83
N GLY A 124 3.63 -29.29 4.17
CA GLY A 124 4.59 -30.16 4.84
C GLY A 124 3.97 -30.66 6.13
N SER A 125 3.35 -31.84 6.11
CA SER A 125 2.92 -32.54 7.31
C SER A 125 4.19 -32.93 8.07
N HIS A 126 4.64 -32.07 8.98
CA HIS A 126 5.45 -32.52 10.11
C HIS A 126 4.53 -33.27 11.09
N GLY A 127 4.09 -34.45 10.67
CA GLY A 127 3.63 -35.50 11.57
C GLY A 127 4.86 -36.06 12.28
N ARG A 128 5.01 -35.65 13.54
CA ARG A 128 5.83 -36.23 14.62
C ARG A 128 6.55 -37.53 14.27
N ARG A 129 7.88 -37.50 14.31
CA ARG A 129 8.69 -38.66 14.72
C ARG A 129 9.33 -38.30 16.06
N VAL A 130 8.70 -38.74 17.15
CA VAL A 130 9.31 -38.81 18.48
C VAL A 130 9.08 -40.24 18.95
N LEU A 131 10.20 -40.94 19.12
CA LEU A 131 10.39 -42.38 19.40
C LEU A 131 10.10 -43.33 18.23
#